data_AF-A0A4S2ALF8-F1
#
_entry.id   AF-A0A4S2ALF8-F1
#
_cell.length_a   1.000
_cell.length_b   1.000
_cell.length_c   1.000
_cell.angle_alpha   90.00
_cell.angle_beta   90.00
_cell.angle_gamma   90.00
#
_symmetry.space_group_name_H-M   'P 1'
#
loop_
_entity.id
_entity.type
_entity.pdbx_description
1 polymer ?
#
loop_
_entity_poly.entity_id
_entity_poly.type
_entity_poly.pdbx_seq_one_letter_code
_entity_poly.pdbx_strand_id
1 'polypeptide(L)'
;MKHLLHIFITVVCIAVVAGCADNSRLRDDIDRAGRLADTCPDSAIALLDSLSPAINQADKATRMRYDLMLIKSRDKAYIEHRNDSMIAPVVEYFTGHSDPDLTPLALYYAGRVYSDLGDAPRALDYYQKAVNSLISNDNDRLRTYIYTQIGDLYYRQGLFEYALNANKKSLDLSYALNDTLFIIDGLKEIAHTYINMNHEDSALICYKKAYELSQSINEEELSGCLLSQYAYLENSLGNKEVADSLIEKALMYDYKTENLKSVLYAITSKIYMQRGKSQQALPYLLWLCDNGSIYAKRNAYRNITLYHIQKMQWHDALKYNNKAFDAVDSIRKIEGAEAVARVKANYDYSLYKIENSDLKVNNARKNKIIIILSAISILIMLFIFFWWKSIKLKSQHQIELLNNMKFLHESETENILNEKLKVTEELHAKITNLLLENHSYNGK
;
A
#
# COMPACT_ATOMS: atom_id res chain seq x y z
N MET A 1 50.75 -4.64 3.18
CA MET A 1 49.41 -4.55 3.80
C MET A 1 48.59 -3.34 3.34
N LYS A 2 49.12 -2.10 3.36
CA LYS A 2 48.35 -0.89 2.94
C LYS A 2 47.87 -0.91 1.47
N HIS A 3 48.67 -1.42 0.53
CA HIS A 3 48.27 -1.53 -0.89
C HIS A 3 47.15 -2.56 -1.15
N LEU A 4 47.16 -3.69 -0.44
CA LEU A 4 46.08 -4.70 -0.53
C LEU A 4 44.76 -4.16 0.04
N LEU A 5 44.83 -3.36 1.11
CA LEU A 5 43.66 -2.68 1.69
C LEU A 5 43.05 -1.67 0.71
N HIS A 6 43.86 -0.90 -0.02
CA HIS A 6 43.36 0.06 -1.01
C HIS A 6 42.73 -0.63 -2.23
N ILE A 7 43.33 -1.72 -2.74
CA ILE A 7 42.75 -2.50 -3.84
C ILE A 7 41.40 -3.10 -3.42
N PHE A 8 41.31 -3.67 -2.22
CA PHE A 8 40.06 -4.20 -1.67
C PHE A 8 38.98 -3.12 -1.55
N ILE A 9 39.31 -1.95 -1.01
CA ILE A 9 38.38 -0.81 -0.91
C ILE A 9 37.91 -0.37 -2.30
N THR A 10 38.81 -0.26 -3.29
CA THR A 10 38.42 0.13 -4.65
C THR A 10 37.51 -0.88 -5.34
N VAL A 11 37.75 -2.19 -5.15
CA VAL A 11 36.89 -3.25 -5.71
C VAL A 11 35.52 -3.25 -5.04
N VAL A 12 35.46 -3.06 -3.72
CA VAL A 12 34.20 -2.92 -2.98
C VAL A 12 33.44 -1.68 -3.45
N CYS A 13 34.11 -0.54 -3.62
CA CYS A 13 33.48 0.67 -4.14
C CYS A 13 32.93 0.50 -5.56
N ILE A 14 33.66 -0.18 -6.47
CA ILE A 14 33.19 -0.45 -7.83
C ILE A 14 31.99 -1.41 -7.81
N ALA A 15 32.02 -2.45 -6.98
CA ALA A 15 30.90 -3.40 -6.84
C ALA A 15 29.65 -2.72 -6.26
N VAL A 16 29.82 -1.81 -5.29
CA VAL A 16 28.72 -1.02 -4.72
C VAL A 16 28.15 -0.05 -5.76
N VAL A 17 29.00 0.64 -6.53
CA VAL A 17 28.54 1.56 -7.58
C VAL A 17 27.81 0.81 -8.70
N ALA A 18 28.29 -0.35 -9.11
CA ALA A 18 27.61 -1.20 -10.10
C ALA A 18 26.24 -1.70 -9.58
N GLY A 19 26.18 -2.21 -8.34
CA GLY A 19 24.92 -2.65 -7.73
C GLY A 19 23.91 -1.53 -7.48
N CYS A 20 24.37 -0.31 -7.21
CA CYS A 20 23.51 0.88 -7.12
C CYS A 20 22.98 1.32 -8.49
N ALA A 21 23.81 1.28 -9.53
CA ALA A 21 23.40 1.62 -10.89
C ALA A 21 22.36 0.64 -11.45
N ASP A 22 22.52 -0.66 -11.19
CA ASP A 22 21.56 -1.69 -11.63
C ASP A 22 20.21 -1.56 -10.89
N ASN A 23 20.21 -1.30 -9.58
CA ASN A 23 18.97 -1.04 -8.84
C ASN A 23 18.26 0.26 -9.28
N SER A 24 19.02 1.31 -9.63
CA SER A 24 18.42 2.55 -10.14
C SER A 24 17.67 2.33 -11.46
N ARG A 25 18.28 1.62 -12.41
CA ARG A 25 17.63 1.29 -13.69
C ARG A 25 16.41 0.42 -13.49
N LEU A 26 16.51 -0.59 -12.62
CA LEU A 26 15.39 -1.47 -12.28
C LEU A 26 14.21 -0.68 -11.69
N ARG A 27 14.49 0.31 -10.83
CA ARG A 27 13.47 1.22 -10.28
C ARG A 27 12.79 2.09 -11.35
N ASP A 28 13.54 2.56 -12.35
CA ASP A 28 12.98 3.35 -13.45
C ASP A 28 12.04 2.51 -14.33
N ASP A 29 12.40 1.25 -14.59
CA ASP A 29 11.55 0.31 -15.34
C ASP A 29 10.28 -0.05 -14.56
N ILE A 30 10.38 -0.24 -13.24
CA ILE A 30 9.23 -0.43 -12.34
C ILE A 30 8.29 0.78 -12.41
N ASP A 31 8.81 2.00 -12.34
CA ASP A 31 7.99 3.21 -12.44
C ASP A 31 7.35 3.39 -13.80
N ARG A 32 8.05 2.99 -14.85
CA ARG A 32 7.50 2.98 -16.21
C ARG A 32 6.30 2.04 -16.29
N ALA A 33 6.40 0.84 -15.72
CA ALA A 33 5.24 -0.06 -15.61
C ALA A 33 4.11 0.58 -14.79
N GLY A 34 4.45 1.24 -13.69
CA GLY A 34 3.51 1.97 -12.84
C GLY A 34 2.72 3.07 -13.57
N ARG A 35 3.37 3.82 -14.47
CA ARG A 35 2.70 4.82 -15.32
C ARG A 35 1.86 4.17 -16.41
N LEU A 36 2.36 3.09 -17.00
CA LEU A 36 1.65 2.33 -18.04
C LEU A 36 0.37 1.68 -17.50
N ALA A 37 0.34 1.32 -16.22
CA ALA A 37 -0.80 0.66 -15.59
C ALA A 37 -2.12 1.45 -15.69
N ASP A 38 -2.07 2.78 -15.76
CA ASP A 38 -3.29 3.60 -15.85
C ASP A 38 -3.94 3.57 -17.25
N THR A 39 -3.20 3.18 -18.30
CA THR A 39 -3.68 3.16 -19.69
C THR A 39 -3.68 1.77 -20.33
N CYS A 40 -2.68 0.94 -20.00
CA CYS A 40 -2.49 -0.41 -20.55
C CYS A 40 -2.04 -1.38 -19.44
N PRO A 41 -2.97 -1.77 -18.54
CA PRO A 41 -2.63 -2.57 -17.36
C PRO A 41 -2.05 -3.94 -17.69
N ASP A 42 -2.52 -4.63 -18.73
CA ASP A 42 -1.97 -5.93 -19.15
C ASP A 42 -0.50 -5.82 -19.59
N SER A 43 -0.17 -4.78 -20.36
CA SER A 43 1.21 -4.50 -20.76
C SER A 43 2.09 -4.13 -19.57
N ALA A 44 1.54 -3.43 -18.57
CA ALA A 44 2.26 -3.13 -17.33
C ALA A 44 2.55 -4.39 -16.51
N ILE A 45 1.59 -5.32 -16.42
CA ILE A 45 1.79 -6.64 -15.79
C ILE A 45 2.88 -7.42 -16.52
N ALA A 46 2.79 -7.52 -17.86
CA ALA A 46 3.78 -8.24 -18.66
C ALA A 46 5.20 -7.66 -18.49
N LEU A 47 5.33 -6.33 -18.42
CA LEU A 47 6.61 -5.67 -18.13
C LEU A 47 7.11 -6.05 -16.73
N LEU A 48 6.28 -5.98 -15.70
CA LEU A 48 6.66 -6.37 -14.33
C LEU A 48 7.02 -7.86 -14.21
N ASP A 49 6.32 -8.75 -14.91
CA ASP A 49 6.64 -10.18 -14.93
C ASP A 49 8.03 -10.42 -15.53
N SER A 50 8.41 -9.67 -16.58
CA SER A 50 9.75 -9.76 -17.18
C SER A 50 10.87 -9.29 -16.24
N LEU A 51 10.56 -8.39 -15.29
CA LEU A 51 11.52 -7.91 -14.28
C LEU A 51 11.64 -8.86 -13.07
N SER A 52 10.69 -9.77 -12.86
CA SER A 52 10.60 -10.65 -11.68
C SER A 52 11.92 -11.38 -11.31
N PRO A 53 12.70 -11.93 -12.27
CA PRO A 53 13.97 -12.59 -11.95
C PRO A 53 14.99 -11.66 -11.27
N ALA A 54 15.04 -10.39 -11.67
CA ALA A 54 15.96 -9.40 -11.11
C ALA A 54 15.53 -8.93 -9.70
N ILE A 55 14.21 -8.89 -9.43
CA ILE A 55 13.65 -8.44 -8.15
C ILE A 55 14.06 -9.34 -6.97
N ASN A 56 14.29 -10.63 -7.23
CA ASN A 56 14.73 -11.57 -6.20
C ASN A 56 16.08 -11.17 -5.57
N GLN A 57 16.95 -10.51 -6.33
CA GLN A 57 18.27 -10.04 -5.89
C GLN A 57 18.27 -8.56 -5.49
N ALA A 58 17.16 -7.84 -5.73
CA ALA A 58 17.05 -6.43 -5.44
C ALA A 58 16.92 -6.14 -3.94
N ASP A 59 17.25 -4.90 -3.56
CA ASP A 59 17.09 -4.44 -2.19
C ASP A 59 15.61 -4.36 -1.77
N LYS A 60 15.37 -4.27 -0.45
CA LYS A 60 14.01 -4.24 0.09
C LYS A 60 13.17 -3.09 -0.49
N ALA A 61 13.78 -1.92 -0.67
CA ALA A 61 13.11 -0.75 -1.24
C ALA A 61 12.56 -1.03 -2.66
N THR A 62 13.41 -1.60 -3.53
CA THR A 62 13.03 -1.93 -4.91
C THR A 62 11.97 -3.01 -4.96
N ARG A 63 12.06 -4.02 -4.08
CA ARG A 63 11.04 -5.07 -3.98
C ARG A 63 9.68 -4.53 -3.54
N MET A 64 9.62 -3.69 -2.52
CA MET A 64 8.36 -3.09 -2.06
C MET A 64 7.74 -2.17 -3.11
N ARG A 65 8.58 -1.48 -3.88
CA ARG A 65 8.13 -0.65 -5.01
C ARG A 65 7.58 -1.50 -6.16
N TYR A 66 8.25 -2.60 -6.49
CA TYR A 66 7.77 -3.58 -7.46
C TYR A 66 6.41 -4.15 -7.05
N ASP A 67 6.30 -4.59 -5.80
CA ASP A 67 5.05 -5.17 -5.28
C ASP A 67 3.91 -4.16 -5.36
N LEU A 68 4.16 -2.89 -4.99
CA LEU A 68 3.16 -1.83 -5.11
C LEU A 68 2.72 -1.59 -6.56
N MET A 69 3.65 -1.56 -7.52
CA MET A 69 3.30 -1.40 -8.94
C MET A 69 2.57 -2.61 -9.50
N LEU A 70 2.90 -3.82 -9.05
CA LEU A 70 2.20 -5.03 -9.47
C LEU A 70 0.78 -5.10 -8.92
N ILE A 71 0.57 -4.69 -7.66
CA ILE A 71 -0.77 -4.50 -7.08
C ILE A 71 -1.56 -3.47 -7.88
N LYS A 72 -0.97 -2.28 -8.15
CA LYS A 72 -1.59 -1.25 -9.00
C LYS A 72 -1.99 -1.79 -10.36
N SER A 73 -1.10 -2.48 -11.07
CA SER A 73 -1.38 -2.96 -12.42
C SER A 73 -2.47 -4.03 -12.43
N ARG A 74 -2.48 -4.94 -11.44
CA ARG A 74 -3.55 -5.94 -11.28
C ARG A 74 -4.89 -5.32 -10.95
N ASP A 75 -4.92 -4.35 -10.03
CA ASP A 75 -6.12 -3.59 -9.70
C ASP A 75 -6.72 -2.88 -10.93
N LYS A 76 -5.86 -2.23 -11.74
CA LYS A 76 -6.24 -1.56 -12.98
C LYS A 76 -6.64 -2.53 -14.10
N ALA A 77 -6.18 -3.77 -14.06
CA ALA A 77 -6.63 -4.87 -14.93
C ALA A 77 -7.94 -5.52 -14.43
N TYR A 78 -8.59 -4.99 -13.40
CA TYR A 78 -9.79 -5.56 -12.77
C TYR A 78 -9.57 -6.99 -12.23
N ILE A 79 -8.34 -7.30 -11.81
CA ILE A 79 -8.02 -8.57 -11.15
C ILE A 79 -8.26 -8.41 -9.65
N GLU A 80 -9.30 -9.08 -9.16
CA GLU A 80 -9.72 -9.06 -7.76
C GLU A 80 -8.63 -9.60 -6.81
N HIS A 81 -8.39 -8.87 -5.72
CA HIS A 81 -7.44 -9.28 -4.68
C HIS A 81 -8.07 -10.33 -3.76
N ARG A 82 -7.32 -11.41 -3.47
CA ARG A 82 -7.83 -12.54 -2.67
C ARG A 82 -7.21 -12.69 -1.28
N ASN A 83 -6.17 -11.94 -0.98
CA ASN A 83 -5.55 -11.86 0.34
C ASN A 83 -4.73 -10.58 0.47
N ASP A 84 -4.26 -10.29 1.68
CA ASP A 84 -3.49 -9.10 2.04
C ASP A 84 -1.96 -9.34 2.14
N SER A 85 -1.49 -10.56 1.87
CA SER A 85 -0.09 -10.97 2.07
C SER A 85 0.93 -10.09 1.34
N MET A 86 0.54 -9.55 0.18
CA MET A 86 1.40 -8.70 -0.64
C MET A 86 1.33 -7.23 -0.23
N ILE A 87 0.14 -6.72 0.12
CA ILE A 87 -0.04 -5.31 0.44
C ILE A 87 0.37 -4.96 1.87
N ALA A 88 0.22 -5.87 2.83
CA ALA A 88 0.60 -5.67 4.22
C ALA A 88 2.08 -5.25 4.39
N PRO A 89 3.08 -5.98 3.84
CA PRO A 89 4.48 -5.59 3.95
C PRO A 89 4.81 -4.29 3.19
N VAL A 90 4.13 -4.05 2.07
CA VAL A 90 4.27 -2.82 1.27
C VAL A 90 3.86 -1.59 2.10
N VAL A 91 2.69 -1.65 2.74
CA VAL A 91 2.21 -0.56 3.60
C VAL A 91 3.11 -0.37 4.81
N GLU A 92 3.52 -1.45 5.48
CA GLU A 92 4.43 -1.38 6.62
C GLU A 92 5.74 -0.68 6.24
N TYR A 93 6.30 -1.04 5.07
CA TYR A 93 7.54 -0.43 4.58
C TYR A 93 7.39 1.06 4.30
N PHE A 94 6.41 1.47 3.48
CA PHE A 94 6.29 2.87 3.06
C PHE A 94 5.84 3.78 4.21
N THR A 95 4.95 3.31 5.10
CA THR A 95 4.56 4.09 6.29
C THR A 95 5.69 4.22 7.31
N GLY A 96 6.63 3.27 7.36
CA GLY A 96 7.81 3.36 8.23
C GLY A 96 8.93 4.27 7.70
N HIS A 97 9.02 4.46 6.37
CA HIS A 97 10.07 5.27 5.73
C HIS A 97 9.58 6.66 5.27
N SER A 98 8.27 6.94 5.41
CA SER A 98 7.65 8.24 5.08
C SER A 98 7.96 8.74 3.66
N ASP A 99 7.83 7.87 2.66
CA ASP A 99 7.95 8.27 1.25
C ASP A 99 6.72 9.12 0.85
N PRO A 100 6.85 10.43 0.57
CA PRO A 100 5.71 11.32 0.37
C PRO A 100 4.89 10.97 -0.88
N ASP A 101 5.48 10.30 -1.87
CA ASP A 101 4.82 9.98 -3.13
C ASP A 101 4.20 8.58 -3.08
N LEU A 102 4.92 7.60 -2.53
CA LEU A 102 4.49 6.20 -2.52
C LEU A 102 3.64 5.83 -1.30
N THR A 103 3.78 6.51 -0.17
CA THR A 103 2.98 6.21 1.04
C THR A 103 1.47 6.39 0.81
N PRO A 104 0.99 7.51 0.24
CA PRO A 104 -0.43 7.68 -0.05
C PRO A 104 -0.95 6.63 -1.05
N LEU A 105 -0.13 6.28 -2.04
CA LEU A 105 -0.47 5.28 -3.04
C LEU A 105 -0.57 3.87 -2.43
N ALA A 106 0.38 3.49 -1.58
CA ALA A 106 0.35 2.21 -0.85
C ALA A 106 -0.87 2.12 0.07
N LEU A 107 -1.20 3.20 0.79
CA LEU A 107 -2.40 3.25 1.62
C LEU A 107 -3.69 3.16 0.79
N TYR A 108 -3.74 3.82 -0.37
CA TYR A 108 -4.87 3.71 -1.29
C TYR A 108 -5.08 2.27 -1.78
N TYR A 109 -4.03 1.59 -2.24
CA TYR A 109 -4.14 0.20 -2.69
C TYR A 109 -4.40 -0.78 -1.55
N ALA A 110 -3.99 -0.49 -0.31
CA ALA A 110 -4.47 -1.23 0.85
C ALA A 110 -5.98 -1.09 1.01
N GLY A 111 -6.52 0.12 0.88
CA GLY A 111 -7.96 0.32 0.86
C GLY A 111 -8.65 -0.51 -0.22
N ARG A 112 -8.11 -0.54 -1.45
CA ARG A 112 -8.61 -1.37 -2.56
C ARG A 112 -8.60 -2.87 -2.24
N VAL A 113 -7.48 -3.39 -1.75
CA VAL A 113 -7.35 -4.80 -1.37
C VAL A 113 -8.37 -5.17 -0.29
N TYR A 114 -8.48 -4.38 0.79
CA TYR A 114 -9.45 -4.68 1.85
C TYR A 114 -10.91 -4.51 1.40
N SER A 115 -11.18 -3.62 0.43
CA SER A 115 -12.50 -3.51 -0.21
C SER A 115 -12.87 -4.79 -0.98
N ASP A 116 -11.93 -5.35 -1.76
CA ASP A 116 -12.13 -6.63 -2.48
C ASP A 116 -12.33 -7.81 -1.51
N LEU A 117 -11.64 -7.78 -0.36
CA LEU A 117 -11.82 -8.76 0.71
C LEU A 117 -13.16 -8.63 1.47
N GLY A 118 -13.98 -7.62 1.14
CA GLY A 118 -15.23 -7.33 1.83
C GLY A 118 -15.06 -6.69 3.21
N ASP A 119 -13.84 -6.28 3.58
CA ASP A 119 -13.55 -5.59 4.83
C ASP A 119 -13.70 -4.08 4.69
N ALA A 120 -14.95 -3.64 4.62
CA ALA A 120 -15.29 -2.22 4.47
C ALA A 120 -14.66 -1.32 5.55
N PRO A 121 -14.63 -1.70 6.85
CA PRO A 121 -14.04 -0.84 7.88
C PRO A 121 -12.53 -0.64 7.73
N ARG A 122 -11.76 -1.70 7.45
CA ARG A 122 -10.32 -1.57 7.19
C ARG A 122 -10.08 -0.76 5.92
N ALA A 123 -10.85 -1.01 4.87
CA ALA A 123 -10.74 -0.26 3.62
C ALA A 123 -10.94 1.25 3.85
N LEU A 124 -11.99 1.65 4.57
CA LEU A 124 -12.23 3.05 4.95
C LEU A 124 -11.09 3.65 5.80
N ASP A 125 -10.55 2.91 6.76
CA ASP A 125 -9.42 3.37 7.59
C ASP A 125 -8.16 3.63 6.73
N TYR A 126 -7.87 2.76 5.77
CA TYR A 126 -6.75 2.95 4.84
C TYR A 126 -6.99 4.10 3.85
N TYR A 127 -8.18 4.23 3.28
CA TYR A 127 -8.52 5.37 2.43
C TYR A 127 -8.40 6.70 3.17
N GLN A 128 -8.87 6.77 4.42
CA GLN A 128 -8.74 7.98 5.23
C GLN A 128 -7.28 8.32 5.54
N LYS A 129 -6.46 7.31 5.86
CA LYS A 129 -5.01 7.48 6.03
C LYS A 129 -4.35 7.96 4.74
N ALA A 130 -4.74 7.42 3.57
CA ALA A 130 -4.23 7.85 2.28
C ALA A 130 -4.50 9.34 2.04
N VAL A 131 -5.75 9.81 2.21
CA VAL A 131 -6.10 11.23 2.06
C VAL A 131 -5.32 12.11 3.03
N ASN A 132 -5.17 11.69 4.29
CA ASN A 132 -4.46 12.45 5.31
C ASN A 132 -2.94 12.51 5.06
N SER A 133 -2.39 11.54 4.33
CA SER A 133 -0.96 11.50 3.96
C SER A 133 -0.63 12.34 2.73
N LEU A 134 -1.63 12.87 2.01
CA LEU A 134 -1.43 13.72 0.84
C LEU A 134 -1.15 15.17 1.26
N ILE A 135 0.10 15.60 1.12
CA ILE A 135 0.61 16.89 1.63
C ILE A 135 0.42 18.04 0.62
N SER A 136 0.39 17.76 -0.68
CA SER A 136 0.25 18.77 -1.76
C SER A 136 -1.07 18.64 -2.54
N ASN A 137 -1.46 19.73 -3.22
CA ASN A 137 -2.56 19.73 -4.19
C ASN A 137 -2.17 19.02 -5.51
N ASP A 138 -0.89 18.69 -5.72
CA ASP A 138 -0.43 18.03 -6.96
C ASP A 138 -0.96 16.60 -7.13
N ASN A 139 -1.60 16.05 -6.08
CA ASN A 139 -2.15 14.70 -6.06
C ASN A 139 -3.69 14.67 -6.13
N ASP A 140 -4.31 15.70 -6.71
CA ASP A 140 -5.78 15.80 -6.82
C ASP A 140 -6.38 14.59 -7.55
N ARG A 141 -5.68 14.01 -8.53
CA ARG A 141 -6.13 12.77 -9.20
C ARG A 141 -6.25 11.59 -8.23
N LEU A 142 -5.26 11.39 -7.34
CA LEU A 142 -5.32 10.33 -6.33
C LEU A 142 -6.39 10.65 -5.26
N ARG A 143 -6.56 11.92 -4.86
CA ARG A 143 -7.66 12.32 -3.98
C ARG A 143 -9.02 11.98 -4.58
N THR A 144 -9.24 12.27 -5.87
CA THR A 144 -10.46 11.91 -6.59
C THR A 144 -10.71 10.41 -6.52
N TYR A 145 -9.70 9.59 -6.85
CA TYR A 145 -9.84 8.13 -6.73
C TYR A 145 -10.23 7.70 -5.33
N ILE A 146 -9.56 8.20 -4.29
CA ILE A 146 -9.84 7.81 -2.91
C ILE A 146 -11.29 8.18 -2.53
N TYR A 147 -11.75 9.39 -2.84
CA TYR A 147 -13.13 9.80 -2.54
C TYR A 147 -14.18 9.02 -3.35
N THR A 148 -13.88 8.67 -4.60
CA THR A 148 -14.75 7.77 -5.38
C THR A 148 -14.88 6.40 -4.70
N GLN A 149 -13.76 5.82 -4.23
CA GLN A 149 -13.79 4.53 -3.53
C GLN A 149 -14.52 4.59 -2.19
N ILE A 150 -14.32 5.67 -1.42
CA ILE A 150 -15.07 5.90 -0.18
C ILE A 150 -16.58 6.01 -0.46
N GLY A 151 -16.95 6.73 -1.52
CA GLY A 151 -18.34 6.91 -1.94
C GLY A 151 -19.01 5.59 -2.34
N ASP A 152 -18.37 4.82 -3.22
CA ASP A 152 -18.82 3.48 -3.60
C ASP A 152 -18.97 2.55 -2.39
N LEU A 153 -17.99 2.57 -1.49
CA LEU A 153 -18.01 1.71 -0.32
C LEU A 153 -19.17 2.06 0.62
N TYR A 154 -19.41 3.34 0.92
CA TYR A 154 -20.58 3.77 1.68
C TYR A 154 -21.90 3.41 0.97
N TYR A 155 -21.96 3.56 -0.35
CA TYR A 155 -23.13 3.21 -1.14
C TYR A 155 -23.46 1.71 -1.01
N ARG A 156 -22.45 0.82 -1.16
CA ARG A 156 -22.61 -0.63 -0.98
C ARG A 156 -22.99 -1.02 0.45
N GLN A 157 -22.65 -0.20 1.45
CA GLN A 157 -23.09 -0.39 2.84
C GLN A 157 -24.50 0.18 3.13
N GLY A 158 -25.17 0.80 2.15
CA GLY A 158 -26.47 1.45 2.32
C GLY A 158 -26.41 2.80 3.05
N LEU A 159 -25.21 3.37 3.20
CA LEU A 159 -24.96 4.63 3.90
C LEU A 159 -24.98 5.80 2.91
N PHE A 160 -26.14 6.03 2.29
CA PHE A 160 -26.28 6.91 1.12
C PHE A 160 -25.89 8.38 1.36
N GLU A 161 -26.16 8.94 2.54
CA GLU A 161 -25.74 10.31 2.88
C GLU A 161 -24.20 10.46 2.92
N TYR A 162 -23.51 9.45 3.46
CA TYR A 162 -22.05 9.43 3.48
C TYR A 162 -21.47 9.23 2.09
N ALA A 163 -22.10 8.37 1.27
CA ALA A 163 -21.75 8.16 -0.12
C ALA A 163 -21.88 9.46 -0.93
N LEU A 164 -23.01 10.18 -0.77
CA LEU A 164 -23.28 11.44 -1.45
C LEU A 164 -22.21 12.49 -1.12
N ASN A 165 -21.84 12.63 0.15
CA ASN A 165 -20.81 13.57 0.58
C ASN A 165 -19.43 13.24 0.02
N ALA A 166 -19.05 11.96 0.00
CA ALA A 166 -17.79 11.53 -0.60
C ALA A 166 -17.77 11.75 -2.12
N ASN A 167 -18.85 11.38 -2.81
CA ASN A 167 -18.97 11.55 -4.26
C ASN A 167 -19.00 13.03 -4.67
N LYS A 168 -19.60 13.93 -3.89
CA LYS A 168 -19.52 15.38 -4.11
C LYS A 168 -18.09 15.90 -4.03
N LYS A 169 -17.32 15.50 -3.02
CA LYS A 169 -15.89 15.85 -2.91
C LYS A 169 -15.10 15.34 -4.13
N SER A 170 -15.37 14.11 -4.56
CA SER A 170 -14.76 13.55 -5.77
C SER A 170 -15.11 14.36 -7.01
N LEU A 171 -16.38 14.76 -7.16
CA LEU A 171 -16.85 15.56 -8.29
C LEU A 171 -16.21 16.96 -8.31
N ASP A 172 -16.09 17.63 -7.17
CA ASP A 172 -15.44 18.94 -7.06
C ASP A 172 -13.97 18.89 -7.51
N LEU A 173 -13.24 17.84 -7.08
CA LEU A 173 -11.88 17.59 -7.54
C LEU A 173 -11.82 17.25 -9.03
N SER A 174 -12.80 16.52 -9.55
CA SER A 174 -12.89 16.18 -10.98
C SER A 174 -13.07 17.43 -11.85
N TYR A 175 -13.86 18.41 -11.38
CA TYR A 175 -13.96 19.73 -12.01
C TYR A 175 -12.63 20.48 -11.96
N ALA A 176 -11.92 20.47 -10.83
CA ALA A 176 -10.61 21.12 -10.72
C ALA A 176 -9.57 20.51 -11.68
N LEU A 177 -9.65 19.20 -11.92
CA LEU A 177 -8.78 18.48 -12.86
C LEU A 177 -9.17 18.68 -14.34
N ASN A 178 -10.35 19.24 -14.62
CA ASN A 178 -10.96 19.29 -15.96
C ASN A 178 -11.03 17.90 -16.63
N ASP A 179 -11.24 16.83 -15.85
CA ASP A 179 -11.33 15.47 -16.36
C ASP A 179 -12.81 15.10 -16.60
N THR A 180 -13.26 15.23 -17.86
CA THR A 180 -14.66 15.03 -18.23
C THR A 180 -15.18 13.64 -17.89
N LEU A 181 -14.34 12.59 -17.97
CA LEU A 181 -14.73 11.22 -17.61
C LEU A 181 -15.02 11.12 -16.12
N PHE A 182 -14.15 11.65 -15.26
CA PHE A 182 -14.42 11.67 -13.81
C PHE A 182 -15.63 12.52 -13.43
N ILE A 183 -15.87 13.61 -14.15
CA ILE A 183 -17.08 14.43 -13.93
C ILE A 183 -18.34 13.61 -14.25
N ILE A 184 -18.36 12.88 -15.37
CA ILE A 184 -19.48 12.03 -15.76
C ILE A 184 -19.70 10.92 -14.74
N ASP A 185 -18.63 10.22 -14.33
CA ASP A 185 -18.72 9.15 -13.33
C ASP A 185 -19.18 9.68 -11.97
N GLY A 186 -18.65 10.81 -11.51
CA GLY A 186 -19.10 11.43 -10.26
C GLY A 186 -20.57 11.83 -10.29
N LEU A 187 -21.06 12.39 -11.41
CA LEU A 187 -22.47 12.71 -11.59
C LEU A 187 -23.36 11.45 -11.58
N LYS A 188 -22.90 10.37 -12.23
CA LYS A 188 -23.59 9.08 -12.25
C LYS A 188 -23.72 8.48 -10.85
N GLU A 189 -22.64 8.46 -10.06
CA GLU A 189 -22.67 7.93 -8.69
C GLU A 189 -23.55 8.78 -7.76
N ILE A 190 -23.53 10.11 -7.92
CA ILE A 190 -24.45 11.01 -7.20
C ILE A 190 -25.90 10.73 -7.60
N ALA A 191 -26.19 10.54 -8.89
CA ALA A 191 -27.54 10.25 -9.37
C ALA A 191 -28.06 8.91 -8.83
N HIS A 192 -27.25 7.85 -8.86
CA HIS A 192 -27.57 6.56 -8.23
C HIS A 192 -27.87 6.75 -6.75
N THR A 193 -27.06 7.54 -6.04
CA THR A 193 -27.25 7.80 -4.62
C THR A 193 -28.57 8.52 -4.36
N TYR A 194 -28.91 9.55 -5.14
CA TYR A 194 -30.20 10.24 -5.03
C TYR A 194 -31.40 9.34 -5.31
N ILE A 195 -31.32 8.43 -6.29
CA ILE A 195 -32.38 7.43 -6.55
C ILE A 195 -32.66 6.60 -5.29
N ASN A 196 -31.61 6.10 -4.63
CA ASN A 196 -31.75 5.29 -3.43
C ASN A 196 -32.26 6.08 -2.21
N MET A 197 -32.12 7.41 -2.25
CA MET A 197 -32.70 8.33 -1.27
C MET A 197 -34.11 8.80 -1.66
N ASN A 198 -34.67 8.32 -2.78
CA ASN A 198 -35.96 8.75 -3.36
C ASN A 198 -35.99 10.22 -3.81
N HIS A 199 -34.86 10.80 -4.20
CA HIS A 199 -34.74 12.15 -4.75
C HIS A 199 -34.62 12.12 -6.28
N GLU A 200 -35.66 11.64 -6.96
CA GLU A 200 -35.63 11.41 -8.42
C GLU A 200 -35.38 12.69 -9.24
N ASP A 201 -35.95 13.83 -8.83
CA ASP A 201 -35.71 15.13 -9.49
C ASP A 201 -34.22 15.53 -9.48
N SER A 202 -33.54 15.28 -8.36
CA SER A 202 -32.10 15.58 -8.24
C SER A 202 -31.27 14.61 -9.07
N ALA A 203 -31.64 13.33 -9.10
CA ALA A 203 -30.99 12.33 -9.95
C ALA A 203 -31.14 12.66 -11.44
N LEU A 204 -32.31 13.16 -11.85
CA LEU A 204 -32.61 13.54 -13.23
C LEU A 204 -31.64 14.62 -13.72
N ILE A 205 -31.45 15.67 -12.92
CA ILE A 205 -30.52 16.76 -13.23
C ILE A 205 -29.10 16.22 -13.42
N CYS A 206 -28.66 15.31 -12.54
CA CYS A 206 -27.33 14.71 -12.62
C CYS A 206 -27.14 13.86 -13.90
N TYR A 207 -28.09 12.97 -14.23
CA TYR A 207 -27.99 12.15 -15.44
C TYR A 207 -28.09 12.97 -16.72
N LYS A 208 -28.96 13.99 -16.76
CA LYS A 208 -29.06 14.87 -17.90
C LYS A 208 -27.72 15.59 -18.15
N LYS A 209 -27.12 16.15 -17.11
CA LYS A 209 -25.80 16.80 -17.20
C LYS A 209 -24.70 15.81 -17.61
N ALA A 210 -24.71 14.61 -17.06
CA ALA A 210 -23.75 13.56 -17.43
C ALA A 210 -23.88 13.17 -18.91
N TYR A 211 -25.11 13.02 -19.42
CA TYR A 211 -25.38 12.73 -20.82
C TYR A 211 -24.92 13.88 -21.74
N GLU A 212 -25.22 15.13 -21.40
CA GLU A 212 -24.76 16.30 -22.18
C GLU A 212 -23.23 16.35 -22.29
N LEU A 213 -22.51 16.02 -21.20
CA LEU A 213 -21.06 15.93 -21.20
C LEU A 213 -20.55 14.71 -21.99
N SER A 214 -21.26 13.57 -21.94
CA SER A 214 -20.82 12.36 -22.64
C SER A 214 -20.81 12.55 -24.16
N GLN A 215 -21.67 13.40 -24.70
CA GLN A 215 -21.66 13.76 -26.13
C GLN A 215 -20.35 14.42 -26.57
N SER A 216 -19.58 15.01 -25.64
CA SER A 216 -18.32 15.69 -25.97
C SER A 216 -17.09 14.77 -26.04
N ILE A 217 -17.19 13.54 -25.52
CA ILE A 217 -16.04 12.62 -25.37
C ILE A 217 -16.05 11.42 -26.35
N ASN A 218 -16.95 11.41 -27.33
CA ASN A 218 -17.07 10.35 -28.35
C ASN A 218 -17.20 8.91 -27.80
N GLU A 219 -17.67 8.77 -26.57
CA GLU A 219 -17.96 7.49 -25.90
C GLU A 219 -19.45 7.14 -26.10
N GLU A 220 -19.74 6.49 -27.22
CA GLU A 220 -21.11 6.16 -27.65
C GLU A 220 -21.84 5.23 -26.67
N GLU A 221 -21.18 4.16 -26.20
CA GLU A 221 -21.79 3.20 -25.26
C GLU A 221 -22.16 3.86 -23.93
N LEU A 222 -21.28 4.71 -23.41
CA LEU A 222 -21.51 5.46 -22.18
C LEU A 222 -22.69 6.42 -22.35
N SER A 223 -22.74 7.12 -23.48
CA SER A 223 -23.83 8.04 -23.82
C SER A 223 -25.18 7.34 -23.87
N GLY A 224 -25.25 6.19 -24.53
CA GLY A 224 -26.46 5.38 -24.61
C GLY A 224 -26.91 4.84 -23.24
N CYS A 225 -25.97 4.42 -22.40
CA CYS A 225 -26.26 4.00 -21.03
C CYS A 225 -26.85 5.15 -20.18
N LEU A 226 -26.20 6.33 -20.18
CA LEU A 226 -26.68 7.51 -19.46
C LEU A 226 -28.06 7.96 -19.96
N LEU A 227 -28.29 7.89 -21.27
CA LEU A 227 -29.56 8.21 -21.89
C LEU A 227 -30.68 7.27 -21.44
N SER A 228 -30.39 5.97 -21.26
CA SER A 228 -31.36 5.01 -20.73
C SER A 228 -31.73 5.31 -19.28
N GLN A 229 -30.78 5.71 -18.44
CA GLN A 229 -31.02 6.10 -17.04
C GLN A 229 -31.81 7.40 -16.95
N TYR A 230 -31.52 8.36 -17.84
CA TYR A 230 -32.32 9.57 -17.97
C TYR A 230 -33.77 9.24 -18.35
N ALA A 231 -33.98 8.36 -19.33
CA ALA A 231 -35.32 7.91 -19.73
C ALA A 231 -36.07 7.18 -18.60
N TYR A 232 -35.35 6.40 -17.80
CA TYR A 232 -35.91 5.73 -16.63
C TYR A 232 -36.54 6.73 -15.65
N LEU A 233 -35.84 7.82 -15.35
CA LEU A 233 -36.30 8.86 -14.43
C LEU A 233 -37.43 9.70 -15.03
N GLU A 234 -37.33 10.11 -16.29
CA GLU A 234 -38.43 10.79 -16.99
C GLU A 234 -39.72 9.95 -16.94
N ASN A 235 -39.61 8.64 -17.15
CA ASN A 235 -40.74 7.74 -17.05
C ASN A 235 -41.31 7.65 -15.62
N SER A 236 -40.45 7.65 -14.59
CA SER A 236 -40.86 7.63 -13.18
C SER A 236 -41.61 8.91 -12.79
N LEU A 237 -41.15 10.05 -13.27
CA LEU A 237 -41.76 11.38 -13.08
C LEU A 237 -43.02 11.61 -13.91
N GLY A 238 -43.39 10.66 -14.79
CA GLY A 238 -44.61 10.71 -15.59
C GLY A 238 -44.46 11.40 -16.96
N ASN A 239 -43.25 11.79 -17.35
CA ASN A 239 -42.94 12.38 -18.66
C ASN A 239 -42.76 11.29 -19.71
N LYS A 240 -43.89 10.70 -20.04
CA LYS A 240 -44.00 9.42 -20.73
C LYS A 240 -43.45 9.43 -22.16
N GLU A 241 -43.75 10.48 -22.90
CA GLU A 241 -43.38 10.66 -24.31
C GLU A 241 -41.88 10.96 -24.45
N VAL A 242 -41.34 11.74 -23.51
CA VAL A 242 -39.91 12.03 -23.43
C VAL A 242 -39.14 10.75 -23.19
N ALA A 243 -39.55 9.94 -22.21
CA ALA A 243 -38.91 8.67 -21.92
C ALA A 243 -38.89 7.70 -23.12
N ASP A 244 -40.02 7.54 -23.82
CA ASP A 244 -40.10 6.68 -25.01
C ASP A 244 -39.11 7.17 -26.10
N SER A 245 -39.02 8.48 -26.35
CA SER A 245 -38.06 9.05 -27.31
C SER A 245 -36.59 8.84 -26.90
N LEU A 246 -36.28 9.00 -25.61
CA LEU A 246 -34.91 8.80 -25.11
C LEU A 246 -34.49 7.32 -25.22
N ILE A 247 -35.39 6.37 -24.96
CA ILE A 247 -35.12 4.94 -25.14
C ILE A 247 -34.90 4.58 -26.60
N GLU A 248 -35.70 5.10 -27.52
CA GLU A 248 -35.52 4.87 -28.96
C GLU A 248 -34.13 5.33 -29.41
N LYS A 249 -33.68 6.52 -28.96
CA LYS A 249 -32.32 7.01 -29.20
C LYS A 249 -31.25 6.12 -28.55
N ALA A 250 -31.47 5.69 -27.31
CA ALA A 250 -30.51 4.85 -26.60
C ALA A 250 -30.31 3.49 -27.29
N LEU A 251 -31.35 2.94 -27.93
CA LEU A 251 -31.31 1.69 -28.69
C LEU A 251 -30.57 1.80 -30.04
N MET A 252 -30.31 3.02 -30.53
CA MET A 252 -29.56 3.23 -31.79
C MET A 252 -28.05 3.06 -31.64
N TYR A 253 -27.53 3.15 -30.41
CA TYR A 253 -26.10 2.94 -30.15
C TYR A 253 -25.73 1.46 -30.25
N ASP A 254 -24.51 1.18 -30.72
CA ASP A 254 -23.94 -0.17 -30.67
C ASP A 254 -23.30 -0.41 -29.31
N TYR A 255 -23.57 -1.56 -28.69
CA TYR A 255 -23.07 -1.91 -27.36
C TYR A 255 -22.30 -3.22 -27.42
N LYS A 256 -20.97 -3.11 -27.25
CA LYS A 256 -20.05 -4.24 -27.13
C LYS A 256 -19.95 -4.72 -25.69
N THR A 257 -20.10 -3.82 -24.73
CA THR A 257 -20.06 -4.16 -23.30
C THR A 257 -21.39 -4.75 -22.82
N GLU A 258 -21.41 -6.04 -22.48
CA GLU A 258 -22.63 -6.76 -22.04
C GLU A 258 -23.30 -6.12 -20.82
N ASN A 259 -22.53 -5.61 -19.87
CA ASN A 259 -23.07 -4.96 -18.68
C ASN A 259 -23.89 -3.70 -19.00
N LEU A 260 -23.39 -2.84 -19.89
CA LEU A 260 -24.11 -1.63 -20.32
C LEU A 260 -25.39 -2.00 -21.09
N LYS A 261 -25.28 -3.01 -21.96
CA LYS A 261 -26.42 -3.58 -22.69
C LYS A 261 -27.50 -4.15 -21.74
N SER A 262 -27.09 -4.81 -20.66
CA SER A 262 -28.00 -5.33 -19.64
C SER A 262 -28.76 -4.21 -18.92
N VAL A 263 -28.12 -3.08 -18.63
CA VAL A 263 -28.79 -1.93 -18.00
C VAL A 263 -29.85 -1.35 -18.94
N LEU A 264 -29.47 -1.09 -20.20
CA LEU A 264 -30.39 -0.60 -21.22
C LEU A 264 -31.61 -1.52 -21.36
N TYR A 265 -31.39 -2.82 -21.59
CA TYR A 265 -32.48 -3.76 -21.81
C TYR A 265 -33.39 -3.92 -20.61
N ALA A 266 -32.86 -3.81 -19.38
CA ALA A 266 -33.68 -3.82 -18.17
C ALA A 266 -34.62 -2.60 -18.11
N ILE A 267 -34.12 -1.41 -18.48
CA ILE A 267 -34.93 -0.18 -18.49
C ILE A 267 -35.93 -0.20 -19.65
N THR A 268 -35.48 -0.52 -20.86
CA THR A 268 -36.33 -0.60 -22.07
C THR A 268 -37.48 -1.58 -21.86
N SER A 269 -37.19 -2.79 -21.38
CA SER A 269 -38.24 -3.79 -21.13
C SER A 269 -39.21 -3.35 -20.03
N LYS A 270 -38.73 -2.70 -18.96
CA LYS A 270 -39.60 -2.14 -17.91
C LYS A 270 -40.55 -1.09 -18.49
N ILE A 271 -40.05 -0.14 -19.28
CA ILE A 271 -40.87 0.89 -19.90
C ILE A 271 -41.89 0.26 -20.84
N TYR A 272 -41.49 -0.61 -21.76
CA TYR A 272 -42.41 -1.27 -22.69
C TYR A 272 -43.49 -2.11 -21.99
N MET A 273 -43.14 -2.83 -20.92
CA MET A 273 -44.12 -3.55 -20.11
C MET A 273 -45.14 -2.61 -19.46
N GLN A 274 -44.70 -1.46 -18.91
CA GLN A 274 -45.60 -0.44 -18.35
C GLN A 274 -46.51 0.21 -19.40
N ARG A 275 -46.09 0.25 -20.68
CA ARG A 275 -46.92 0.68 -21.81
C ARG A 275 -47.92 -0.37 -22.29
N GLY A 276 -47.88 -1.59 -21.77
CA GLY A 276 -48.62 -2.72 -22.34
C GLY A 276 -48.05 -3.21 -23.68
N LYS A 277 -46.88 -2.71 -24.11
CA LYS A 277 -46.16 -3.13 -25.32
C LYS A 277 -45.35 -4.42 -25.06
N SER A 278 -45.99 -5.42 -24.46
CA SER A 278 -45.32 -6.61 -23.92
C SER A 278 -44.66 -7.47 -25.01
N GLN A 279 -45.19 -7.45 -26.25
CA GLN A 279 -44.57 -8.09 -27.42
C GLN A 279 -43.23 -7.45 -27.80
N GLN A 280 -43.11 -6.12 -27.72
CA GLN A 280 -41.87 -5.40 -28.00
C GLN A 280 -40.85 -5.57 -26.87
N ALA A 281 -41.33 -5.75 -25.63
CA ALA A 281 -40.45 -5.99 -24.47
C ALA A 281 -39.77 -7.38 -24.51
N LEU A 282 -40.45 -8.38 -25.07
CA LEU A 282 -40.04 -9.78 -25.03
C LEU A 282 -38.58 -10.08 -25.49
N PRO A 283 -38.07 -9.57 -26.63
CA PRO A 283 -36.69 -9.85 -27.04
C PRO A 283 -35.65 -9.38 -26.01
N TYR A 284 -35.85 -8.20 -25.40
CA TYR A 284 -34.98 -7.68 -24.36
C TYR A 284 -35.05 -8.52 -23.09
N LEU A 285 -36.25 -8.95 -22.71
CA LEU A 285 -36.45 -9.82 -21.54
C LEU A 285 -35.76 -11.19 -21.73
N LEU A 286 -35.89 -11.81 -22.91
CA LEU A 286 -35.23 -13.07 -23.22
C LEU A 286 -33.70 -12.92 -23.17
N TRP A 287 -33.17 -11.84 -23.74
CA TRP A 287 -31.73 -11.57 -23.66
C TRP A 287 -31.24 -11.45 -22.20
N LEU A 288 -32.01 -10.77 -21.33
CA LEU A 288 -31.69 -10.65 -19.90
C LEU A 288 -31.77 -11.99 -19.17
N CYS A 289 -32.67 -12.89 -19.58
CA CYS A 289 -32.76 -14.24 -19.00
C CYS A 289 -31.50 -15.07 -19.24
N ASP A 290 -30.80 -14.84 -20.34
CA ASP A 290 -29.60 -15.58 -20.72
C ASP A 290 -28.35 -14.89 -20.14
N ASN A 291 -28.22 -13.58 -20.34
CA ASN A 291 -26.98 -12.82 -20.11
C ASN A 291 -27.01 -11.91 -18.87
N GLY A 292 -28.18 -11.61 -18.30
CA GLY A 292 -28.31 -10.66 -17.20
C GLY A 292 -27.75 -11.17 -15.87
N SER A 293 -27.53 -10.24 -14.92
CA SER A 293 -27.27 -10.60 -13.52
C SER A 293 -28.44 -11.38 -12.92
N ILE A 294 -28.26 -12.07 -11.79
CA ILE A 294 -29.36 -12.80 -11.12
C ILE A 294 -30.56 -11.88 -10.81
N TYR A 295 -30.30 -10.61 -10.51
CA TYR A 295 -31.32 -9.57 -10.28
C TYR A 295 -32.07 -9.22 -11.58
N ALA A 296 -31.35 -9.07 -12.69
CA ALA A 296 -31.93 -8.83 -14.00
C ALA A 296 -32.73 -10.06 -14.49
N LYS A 297 -32.21 -11.27 -14.32
CA LYS A 297 -32.88 -12.54 -14.62
C LYS A 297 -34.18 -12.68 -13.85
N ARG A 298 -34.17 -12.42 -12.53
CA ARG A 298 -35.40 -12.38 -11.70
C ARG A 298 -36.44 -11.44 -12.30
N ASN A 299 -36.05 -10.21 -12.62
CA ASN A 299 -36.98 -9.22 -13.19
C ASN A 299 -37.48 -9.66 -14.57
N ALA A 300 -36.62 -10.25 -15.40
CA ALA A 300 -36.97 -10.74 -16.71
C ALA A 300 -37.99 -11.90 -16.64
N TYR A 301 -37.72 -12.90 -15.81
CA TYR A 301 -38.64 -14.03 -15.58
C TYR A 301 -40.02 -13.57 -15.10
N ARG A 302 -40.08 -12.59 -14.19
CA ARG A 302 -41.36 -12.01 -13.73
C ARG A 302 -42.13 -11.34 -14.87
N ASN A 303 -41.47 -10.53 -15.68
CA ASN A 303 -42.13 -9.84 -16.79
C ASN A 303 -42.55 -10.80 -17.92
N ILE A 304 -41.76 -11.83 -18.21
CA ILE A 304 -42.13 -12.88 -19.17
C ILE A 304 -43.33 -13.70 -18.65
N THR A 305 -43.39 -13.96 -17.35
CA THR A 305 -44.57 -14.58 -16.72
C THR A 305 -45.82 -13.75 -16.99
N LEU A 306 -45.76 -12.43 -16.76
CA LEU A 306 -46.87 -11.52 -17.04
C LEU A 306 -47.25 -11.51 -18.53
N TYR A 307 -46.28 -11.53 -19.43
CA TYR A 307 -46.51 -11.65 -20.88
C TYR A 307 -47.30 -12.94 -21.22
N HIS A 308 -46.89 -14.10 -20.69
CA HIS A 308 -47.59 -15.35 -20.96
C HIS A 308 -48.98 -15.43 -20.32
N ILE A 309 -49.17 -14.84 -19.13
CA ILE A 309 -50.49 -14.70 -18.51
C ILE A 309 -51.43 -13.89 -19.42
N GLN A 310 -50.96 -12.76 -19.98
CA GLN A 310 -51.73 -11.95 -20.93
C GLN A 310 -52.14 -12.73 -22.19
N LYS A 311 -51.31 -13.70 -22.61
CA LYS A 311 -51.58 -14.59 -23.75
C LYS A 311 -52.34 -15.86 -23.38
N MET A 312 -52.73 -16.03 -22.11
CA MET A 312 -53.37 -17.25 -21.58
C MET A 312 -52.53 -18.53 -21.77
N GLN A 313 -51.20 -18.38 -21.83
CA GLN A 313 -50.23 -19.46 -21.97
C GLN A 313 -49.78 -19.95 -20.58
N TRP A 314 -50.66 -20.66 -19.88
CA TRP A 314 -50.47 -21.02 -18.47
C TRP A 314 -49.25 -21.89 -18.19
N HIS A 315 -48.90 -22.80 -19.10
CA HIS A 315 -47.73 -23.68 -18.94
C HIS A 315 -46.42 -22.88 -18.93
N ASP A 316 -46.22 -21.99 -19.90
CA ASP A 316 -45.04 -21.14 -19.97
C ASP A 316 -45.01 -20.10 -18.84
N ALA A 317 -46.17 -19.53 -18.49
CA ALA A 317 -46.29 -18.64 -17.33
C ALA A 317 -45.79 -19.33 -16.05
N LEU A 318 -46.25 -20.56 -15.77
CA LEU A 318 -45.81 -21.32 -14.60
C LEU A 318 -44.31 -21.63 -14.65
N LYS A 319 -43.78 -22.01 -15.82
CA LYS A 319 -42.36 -22.28 -16.03
C LYS A 319 -41.48 -21.07 -15.65
N TYR A 320 -41.81 -19.89 -16.18
CA TYR A 320 -41.04 -18.67 -15.88
C TYR A 320 -41.27 -18.18 -14.44
N ASN A 321 -42.46 -18.39 -13.89
CA ASN A 321 -42.73 -18.07 -12.49
C ASN A 321 -41.87 -18.90 -11.53
N ASN A 322 -41.71 -20.20 -11.80
CA ASN A 322 -40.81 -21.06 -11.03
C ASN A 322 -39.36 -20.57 -11.11
N LYS A 323 -38.87 -20.24 -12.31
CA LYS A 323 -37.54 -19.62 -12.48
C LYS A 323 -37.39 -18.31 -11.70
N ALA A 324 -38.43 -17.50 -11.63
CA ALA A 324 -38.42 -16.27 -10.84
C ALA A 324 -38.30 -16.57 -9.33
N PHE A 325 -38.97 -17.62 -8.83
CA PHE A 325 -38.81 -18.09 -7.45
C PHE A 325 -37.40 -18.58 -7.17
N ASP A 326 -36.83 -19.42 -8.04
CA ASP A 326 -35.44 -19.91 -7.90
C ASP A 326 -34.45 -18.74 -7.85
N ALA A 327 -34.68 -17.70 -8.66
CA ALA A 327 -33.86 -16.49 -8.65
C ALA A 327 -34.03 -15.68 -7.36
N VAL A 328 -35.25 -15.60 -6.79
CA VAL A 328 -35.49 -14.97 -5.48
C VAL A 328 -34.76 -15.71 -4.36
N ASP A 329 -34.81 -17.03 -4.34
CA ASP A 329 -34.12 -17.82 -3.31
C ASP A 329 -32.60 -17.69 -3.43
N SER A 330 -32.08 -17.65 -4.66
CA SER A 330 -30.67 -17.37 -4.93
C SER A 330 -30.25 -15.98 -4.42
N ILE A 331 -31.06 -14.94 -4.70
CA ILE A 331 -30.81 -13.58 -4.22
C ILE A 331 -30.82 -13.52 -2.69
N ARG A 332 -31.81 -14.14 -2.03
CA ARG A 332 -31.87 -14.18 -0.55
C ARG A 332 -30.63 -14.83 0.05
N LYS A 333 -30.11 -15.89 -0.57
CA LYS A 333 -28.86 -16.54 -0.14
C LYS A 333 -27.66 -15.61 -0.28
N ILE A 334 -27.56 -14.87 -1.39
CA ILE A 334 -26.49 -13.88 -1.63
C ILE A 334 -26.58 -12.75 -0.61
N GLU A 335 -27.74 -12.08 -0.51
CA GLU A 335 -27.95 -10.96 0.41
C GLU A 335 -27.74 -11.36 1.87
N GLY A 336 -28.18 -12.57 2.26
CA GLY A 336 -27.94 -13.13 3.58
C GLY A 336 -26.46 -13.38 3.88
N ALA A 337 -25.71 -13.94 2.92
CA ALA A 337 -24.27 -14.15 3.05
C ALA A 337 -23.51 -12.81 3.16
N GLU A 338 -23.86 -11.82 2.34
CA GLU A 338 -23.28 -10.48 2.39
C GLU A 338 -23.57 -9.78 3.73
N ALA A 339 -24.79 -9.91 4.28
CA ALA A 339 -25.13 -9.34 5.57
C ALA A 339 -24.28 -9.94 6.71
N VAL A 340 -24.09 -11.26 6.71
CA VAL A 340 -23.21 -11.94 7.68
C VAL A 340 -21.77 -11.50 7.50
N ALA A 341 -21.28 -11.41 6.26
CA ALA A 341 -19.92 -10.95 5.95
C ALA A 341 -19.66 -9.52 6.45
N ARG A 342 -20.62 -8.59 6.25
CA ARG A 342 -20.53 -7.22 6.78
C ARG A 342 -20.40 -7.18 8.30
N VAL A 343 -21.23 -7.94 9.03
CA VAL A 343 -21.16 -8.00 10.50
C VAL A 343 -19.82 -8.59 10.95
N LYS A 344 -19.35 -9.66 10.29
CA LYS A 344 -18.05 -10.27 10.57
C LYS A 344 -16.90 -9.30 10.33
N ALA A 345 -16.89 -8.56 9.22
CA ALA A 345 -15.86 -7.56 8.92
C ALA A 345 -15.78 -6.46 9.99
N ASN A 346 -16.93 -5.94 10.44
CA ASN A 346 -17.00 -4.97 11.54
C ASN A 346 -16.42 -5.54 12.84
N TYR A 347 -16.78 -6.78 13.18
CA TYR A 347 -16.29 -7.44 14.37
C TYR A 347 -14.77 -7.70 14.29
N ASP A 348 -14.29 -8.30 13.21
CA ASP A 348 -12.87 -8.60 13.00
C ASP A 348 -12.03 -7.31 13.02
N TYR A 349 -12.52 -6.23 12.41
CA TYR A 349 -11.85 -4.94 12.50
C TYR A 349 -11.80 -4.38 13.92
N SER A 350 -12.86 -4.55 14.71
CA SER A 350 -12.86 -4.13 16.12
C SER A 350 -11.82 -4.89 16.95
N LEU A 351 -11.68 -6.21 16.73
CA LEU A 351 -10.65 -7.03 17.36
C LEU A 351 -9.25 -6.60 16.92
N TYR A 352 -9.05 -6.38 15.62
CA TYR A 352 -7.79 -5.88 15.07
C TYR A 352 -7.36 -4.56 15.73
N LYS A 353 -8.30 -3.62 15.98
CA LYS A 353 -7.99 -2.34 16.64
C LYS A 353 -7.56 -2.53 18.09
N ILE A 354 -8.19 -3.47 18.81
CA ILE A 354 -7.82 -3.83 20.19
C ILE A 354 -6.41 -4.46 20.20
N GLU A 355 -6.18 -5.46 19.36
CA GLU A 355 -4.88 -6.15 19.27
C GLU A 355 -3.75 -5.18 18.88
N ASN A 356 -3.97 -4.31 17.90
CA ASN A 356 -2.99 -3.31 17.49
C ASN A 356 -2.71 -2.28 18.61
N SER A 357 -3.71 -1.92 19.41
CA SER A 357 -3.52 -1.09 20.60
C SER A 357 -2.62 -1.79 21.62
N ASP A 358 -2.89 -3.06 21.91
CA ASP A 358 -2.11 -3.86 22.86
C ASP A 358 -0.67 -4.09 22.37
N LEU A 359 -0.49 -4.36 21.08
CA LEU A 359 0.82 -4.50 20.45
C LEU A 359 1.63 -3.20 20.55
N LYS A 360 1.02 -2.04 20.34
CA LYS A 360 1.70 -0.74 20.52
C LYS A 360 2.19 -0.53 21.95
N VAL A 361 1.36 -0.87 22.94
CA VAL A 361 1.74 -0.79 24.36
C VAL A 361 2.89 -1.75 24.67
N ASN A 362 2.80 -3.00 24.20
CA ASN A 362 3.83 -4.01 24.40
C ASN A 362 5.15 -3.65 23.70
N ASN A 363 5.11 -3.12 22.49
CA ASN A 363 6.27 -2.65 21.76
C ASN A 363 6.92 -1.44 22.45
N ALA A 364 6.12 -0.47 22.93
CA ALA A 364 6.64 0.64 23.72
C ALA A 364 7.33 0.16 25.01
N ARG A 365 6.76 -0.84 25.69
CA ARG A 365 7.37 -1.47 26.88
C ARG A 365 8.68 -2.17 26.54
N LYS A 366 8.72 -2.97 25.47
CA LYS A 366 9.94 -3.64 24.99
C LYS A 366 11.02 -2.64 24.62
N ASN A 367 10.67 -1.57 23.88
CA ASN A 367 11.61 -0.51 23.50
C ASN A 367 12.20 0.17 24.75
N LYS A 368 11.39 0.46 25.76
CA LYS A 368 11.89 1.00 27.05
C LYS A 368 12.87 0.04 27.72
N ILE A 369 12.57 -1.26 27.75
CA ILE A 369 13.48 -2.28 28.32
C ILE A 369 14.79 -2.33 27.53
N ILE A 370 14.75 -2.30 26.19
CA ILE A 370 15.93 -2.30 25.34
C ILE A 370 16.80 -1.06 25.61
N ILE A 371 16.20 0.12 25.73
CA ILE A 371 16.91 1.36 26.06
C ILE A 371 17.57 1.28 27.44
N ILE A 372 16.90 0.70 28.44
CA ILE A 372 17.48 0.52 29.77
C ILE A 372 18.66 -0.46 29.72
N LEU A 373 18.51 -1.59 29.02
CA LEU A 373 19.57 -2.59 28.88
C LEU A 373 20.78 -2.05 28.10
N SER A 374 20.55 -1.26 27.04
CA SER A 374 21.64 -0.63 26.30
C SER A 374 22.38 0.41 27.14
N ALA A 375 21.67 1.20 27.94
CA ALA A 375 22.28 2.14 28.89
C ALA A 375 23.12 1.42 29.96
N ILE A 376 22.61 0.32 30.53
CA ILE A 376 23.37 -0.50 31.49
C ILE A 376 24.63 -1.09 30.83
N SER A 377 24.52 -1.61 29.60
CA SER A 377 25.67 -2.14 28.86
C SER A 377 26.75 -1.08 28.63
N ILE A 378 26.37 0.16 28.33
CA ILE A 378 27.31 1.28 28.17
C ILE A 378 27.99 1.60 29.50
N LEU A 379 27.23 1.64 30.60
CA LEU A 379 27.78 1.87 31.94
C LEU A 379 28.78 0.79 32.36
N ILE A 380 28.50 -0.48 32.06
CA ILE A 380 29.42 -1.60 32.33
C ILE A 380 30.70 -1.46 31.48
N MET A 381 30.59 -1.12 30.20
CA MET A 381 31.77 -0.90 29.35
C MET A 381 32.64 0.27 29.88
N LEU A 382 32.01 1.37 30.29
CA LEU A 382 32.73 2.49 30.92
C LEU A 382 33.40 2.06 32.22
N PHE A 383 32.71 1.32 33.08
CA PHE A 383 33.27 0.80 34.31
C PHE A 383 34.49 -0.08 34.06
N ILE A 384 34.41 -1.04 33.13
CA ILE A 384 35.52 -1.90 32.74
C ILE A 384 36.70 -1.08 32.19
N PHE A 385 36.42 -0.09 31.34
CA PHE A 385 37.45 0.80 30.79
C PHE A 385 38.18 1.59 31.88
N PHE A 386 37.44 2.21 32.81
CA PHE A 386 38.03 2.96 33.92
C PHE A 386 38.79 2.05 34.89
N TRP A 387 38.26 0.85 35.15
CA TRP A 387 38.91 -0.15 35.99
C TRP A 387 40.22 -0.64 35.36
N TRP A 388 40.22 -0.96 34.07
CA TRP A 388 41.43 -1.34 33.33
C TRP A 388 42.46 -0.19 33.28
N LYS A 389 42.01 1.05 33.04
CA LYS A 389 42.87 2.24 33.10
C LYS A 389 43.49 2.41 34.49
N SER A 390 42.72 2.22 35.56
CA SER A 390 43.20 2.29 36.94
C SER A 390 44.27 1.22 37.24
N ILE A 391 44.04 -0.02 36.81
CA ILE A 391 45.02 -1.11 36.96
C ILE A 391 46.30 -0.81 36.18
N LYS A 392 46.18 -0.34 34.93
CA LYS A 392 47.33 0.01 34.10
C LYS A 392 48.16 1.14 34.71
N LEU A 393 47.52 2.18 35.24
CA LEU A 393 48.21 3.28 35.95
C LEU A 393 48.93 2.80 37.21
N LYS A 394 48.29 1.95 38.03
CA LYS A 394 48.93 1.35 39.21
C LYS A 394 50.14 0.50 38.84
N SER A 395 50.03 -0.31 37.78
CA SER A 395 51.13 -1.14 37.29
C SER A 395 52.31 -0.29 36.77
N GLN A 396 52.03 0.79 36.03
CA GLN A 396 53.08 1.73 35.58
C GLN A 396 53.81 2.37 36.75
N HIS A 397 53.08 2.82 37.76
CA HIS A 397 53.69 3.41 38.96
C HIS A 397 54.54 2.40 39.74
N GLN A 398 54.11 1.13 39.84
CA GLN A 398 54.90 0.07 40.46
C GLN A 398 56.19 -0.24 39.68
N ILE A 399 56.14 -0.22 38.33
CA ILE A 399 57.33 -0.40 37.49
C ILE A 399 58.31 0.77 37.68
N GLU A 400 57.81 2.00 37.75
CA GLU A 400 58.63 3.19 37.99
C GLU A 400 59.32 3.15 39.36
N LEU A 401 58.59 2.79 40.43
CA LEU A 401 59.15 2.55 41.77
C LEU A 401 60.24 1.47 41.74
N LEU A 402 60.01 0.36 41.05
CA LEU A 402 60.99 -0.72 40.93
C LEU A 402 62.25 -0.26 40.19
N ASN A 403 62.11 0.51 39.12
CA ASN A 403 63.23 1.06 38.37
C ASN A 403 64.04 2.06 39.22
N ASN A 404 63.38 2.91 40.00
CA ASN A 404 64.06 3.82 40.93
C ASN A 404 64.83 3.05 42.02
N MET A 405 64.25 1.98 42.56
CA MET A 405 64.93 1.10 43.53
C MET A 405 66.15 0.40 42.92
N LYS A 406 66.05 -0.09 41.67
CA LYS A 406 67.18 -0.69 40.95
C LYS A 406 68.29 0.33 40.70
N PHE A 407 67.94 1.54 40.26
CA PHE A 407 68.89 2.62 40.03
C PHE A 407 69.65 3.01 41.31
N LEU A 408 68.95 3.13 42.44
CA LEU A 408 69.57 3.37 43.75
C LEU A 408 70.53 2.24 44.12
N HIS A 409 70.12 0.98 43.93
CA HIS A 409 70.97 -0.17 44.23
C HIS A 409 72.21 -0.23 43.32
N GLU A 410 72.08 0.06 42.02
CA GLU A 410 73.21 0.13 41.09
C GLU A 410 74.20 1.23 41.51
N SER A 411 73.69 2.41 41.87
CA SER A 411 74.51 3.51 42.39
C SER A 411 75.23 3.14 43.69
N GLU A 412 74.56 2.45 44.62
CA GLU A 412 75.20 1.94 45.83
C GLU A 412 76.29 0.91 45.52
N THR A 413 76.04 -0.01 44.59
CA THR A 413 77.05 -1.01 44.20
C THR A 413 78.25 -0.39 43.51
N GLU A 414 78.05 0.65 42.70
CA GLU A 414 79.12 1.38 42.02
C GLU A 414 79.95 2.20 43.03
N ASN A 415 79.29 2.82 44.01
CA ASN A 415 79.97 3.49 45.13
C ASN A 415 80.82 2.51 45.94
N ILE A 416 80.28 1.34 46.30
CA ILE A 416 81.03 0.29 47.02
C ILE A 416 82.20 -0.23 46.17
N LEU A 417 82.01 -0.40 44.85
CA LEU A 417 83.06 -0.83 43.94
C LEU A 417 84.19 0.20 43.87
N ASN A 418 83.86 1.49 43.73
CA ASN A 418 84.82 2.59 43.69
C ASN A 418 85.57 2.75 45.02
N GLU A 419 84.90 2.54 46.15
CA GLU A 419 85.53 2.53 47.47
C GLU A 419 86.52 1.37 47.61
N LYS A 420 86.13 0.16 47.17
CA LYS A 420 87.06 -0.98 47.10
C LYS A 420 88.23 -0.73 46.15
N LEU A 421 87.98 -0.08 45.01
CA LEU A 421 89.03 0.23 44.02
C LEU A 421 90.07 1.17 44.61
N LYS A 422 89.63 2.24 45.30
CA LYS A 422 90.51 3.14 46.06
C LYS A 422 91.34 2.40 47.09
N VAL A 423 90.73 1.50 47.87
CA VAL A 423 91.45 0.69 48.85
C VAL A 423 92.48 -0.21 48.17
N THR A 424 92.16 -0.82 47.02
CA THR A 424 93.12 -1.64 46.27
C THR A 424 94.25 -0.81 45.65
N GLU A 425 93.98 0.41 45.18
CA GLU A 425 95.00 1.34 44.68
C GLU A 425 95.92 1.81 45.80
N GLU A 426 95.39 2.13 46.99
CA GLU A 426 96.19 2.44 48.18
C GLU A 426 97.06 1.25 48.62
N LEU A 427 96.50 0.02 48.56
CA LEU A 427 97.24 -1.19 48.88
C LEU A 427 98.34 -1.46 47.84
N HIS A 428 98.06 -1.27 46.55
CA HIS A 428 99.06 -1.36 45.49
C HIS A 428 100.14 -0.29 45.64
N ALA A 429 99.79 0.97 45.95
CA ALA A 429 100.77 2.02 46.21
C ALA A 429 101.67 1.68 47.41
N LYS A 430 101.11 1.08 48.47
CA LYS A 430 101.90 0.54 49.61
C LYS A 430 102.83 -0.60 49.21
N ILE A 431 102.34 -1.56 48.41
CA ILE A 431 103.16 -2.68 47.93
C ILE A 431 104.29 -2.20 47.00
N THR A 432 104.01 -1.24 46.11
CA THR A 432 105.01 -0.65 45.21
C THR A 432 106.06 0.14 45.99
N ASN A 433 105.68 0.87 47.04
CA ASN A 433 106.63 1.50 47.96
C ASN A 433 107.49 0.47 48.72
N LEU A 434 106.91 -0.64 49.17
CA LEU A 434 107.66 -1.73 49.82
C LEU A 434 108.62 -2.46 48.85
N LEU A 435 108.26 -2.57 47.57
CA LEU A 435 109.13 -3.13 46.53
C LEU A 435 110.29 -2.18 46.16
N LEU A 436 110.05 -0.86 46.19
CA LEU A 436 111.08 0.16 46.03
C LEU A 436 112.05 0.21 47.24
N GLU A 437 111.55 -0.01 48.46
CA GLU A 437 112.40 -0.17 49.65
C GLU A 437 113.24 -1.46 49.62
N ASN A 438 112.72 -2.56 49.06
CA ASN A 438 113.47 -3.81 48.93
C ASN A 438 114.56 -3.77 47.84
N HIS A 439 114.38 -2.97 46.79
CA HIS A 439 115.44 -2.73 45.78
C HIS A 439 116.58 -1.83 46.29
N SER A 440 116.39 -1.15 47.43
CA SER A 440 117.45 -0.38 48.10
C SER A 440 118.37 -1.25 48.99
N TYR A 441 118.03 -2.52 49.27
CA TYR A 441 118.72 -3.33 50.28
C TYR A 441 119.47 -4.58 49.76
N ASN A 442 119.41 -4.92 48.46
CA ASN A 442 120.13 -6.07 47.91
C ASN A 442 120.90 -5.74 46.61
N GLY A 443 122.24 -5.71 46.74
CA GLY A 443 123.25 -5.66 45.67
C GLY A 443 123.84 -4.25 45.49
N LYS A 444 124.96 -3.84 46.08
CA LYS A 444 126.29 -4.49 46.24
C LYS A 444 126.88 -5.03 44.94
#